data_AF-A0A975MNF1-F1
#
_entry.id   AF-A0A975MNF1-F1
#
_cell.length_a   1.000
_cell.length_b   1.000
_cell.length_c   1.000
_cell.angle_alpha   90.00
_cell.angle_beta   90.00
_cell.angle_gamma   90.00
#
_symmetry.space_group_name_H-M   'P 1'
#
loop_
_entity.id
_entity.type
_entity.pdbx_description
1 polymer ?
#
loop_
_entity_poly.entity_id
_entity_poly.type
_entity_poly.pdbx_seq_one_letter_code
_entity_poly.pdbx_strand_id
1 'polypeptide(L)'
;MSTNVVEIFKAAVSPLNARIDQLPPIILVFGGQLGGSNKSARQIFINWISINKPTISDQIRTPEQFEDWNNFAGYSNLVDFEIDAGHLTKAIILFSESEGAYAELGSFCTDPILSERLFVAIEKKYYEAPSFIANGPIKKIELHHDHSVCVLDTLDPTKVCPQLPDLTSALEEKLATLPKTLGFQPDRHRDQFLLIADLIDLFGALTQKELYELIQVMGVKIDYEHLSRITSQLLRFELIRFVPGTTKRFFVAPPDRIAYLNYSGHPGAPVFDRGRFKLLKVTPWLNADKSRLKAYQEIHPKA
;
A
#
# COMPACT_ATOMS: atom_id res chain seq x y z
N MET A 1 -10.38 4.02 38.05
CA MET A 1 -9.99 2.76 37.37
C MET A 1 -9.70 3.12 35.92
N SER A 2 -8.43 3.29 35.52
CA SER A 2 -8.12 3.49 34.10
C SER A 2 -8.27 2.15 33.40
N THR A 3 -9.46 1.88 32.89
CA THR A 3 -9.69 0.71 32.05
C THR A 3 -8.73 0.78 30.87
N ASN A 4 -7.92 -0.26 30.68
CA ASN A 4 -6.98 -0.33 29.57
C ASN A 4 -7.78 -0.21 28.25
N VAL A 5 -7.53 0.84 27.46
CA VAL A 5 -8.24 1.09 26.20
C VAL A 5 -8.11 -0.08 25.23
N VAL A 6 -7.00 -0.82 25.30
CA VAL A 6 -6.75 -2.05 24.52
C VAL A 6 -7.73 -3.15 24.91
N GLU A 7 -8.01 -3.34 26.20
CA GLU A 7 -9.00 -4.34 26.65
C GLU A 7 -10.42 -3.97 26.25
N ILE A 8 -10.75 -2.67 26.25
CA ILE A 8 -12.06 -2.20 25.75
C ILE A 8 -12.17 -2.46 24.25
N PHE A 9 -11.12 -2.17 23.47
CA PHE A 9 -11.08 -2.48 22.05
C PHE A 9 -11.26 -3.97 21.79
N LYS A 10 -10.48 -4.81 22.47
CA LYS A 10 -10.55 -6.27 22.40
C LYS A 10 -11.95 -6.82 22.70
N ALA A 11 -12.65 -6.26 23.69
CA ALA A 11 -14.01 -6.67 24.01
C ALA A 11 -15.05 -6.18 22.99
N ALA A 12 -14.72 -5.15 22.20
CA ALA A 12 -15.63 -4.50 21.28
C ALA A 12 -15.52 -4.99 19.83
N VAL A 13 -14.37 -5.54 19.41
CA VAL A 13 -14.12 -5.88 17.99
C VAL A 13 -14.05 -7.39 17.73
N SER A 14 -14.60 -7.80 16.59
CA SER A 14 -14.46 -9.14 16.03
C SER A 14 -13.54 -9.10 14.82
N PRO A 15 -12.31 -9.66 14.91
CA PRO A 15 -11.36 -9.64 13.81
C PRO A 15 -11.88 -10.32 12.54
N LEU A 16 -12.63 -11.43 12.70
CA LEU A 16 -13.19 -12.20 11.59
C LEU A 16 -14.22 -11.43 10.75
N ASN A 17 -14.83 -10.40 11.32
CA ASN A 17 -15.84 -9.59 10.66
C ASN A 17 -15.30 -8.24 10.19
N ALA A 18 -14.03 -7.94 10.42
CA ALA A 18 -13.41 -6.72 9.95
C ALA A 18 -13.28 -6.74 8.41
N ARG A 19 -13.38 -5.56 7.81
CA ARG A 19 -13.28 -5.39 6.36
C ARG A 19 -12.26 -4.33 6.01
N ILE A 20 -11.56 -4.55 4.90
CA ILE A 20 -10.75 -3.54 4.23
C ILE A 20 -11.69 -2.81 3.27
N ASP A 21 -11.94 -1.53 3.54
CA ASP A 21 -12.86 -0.71 2.72
C ASP A 21 -12.11 0.23 1.79
N GLN A 22 -10.84 0.54 2.08
CA GLN A 22 -10.01 1.40 1.24
C GLN A 22 -8.57 0.91 1.20
N LEU A 23 -7.93 1.17 0.05
CA LEU A 23 -6.50 1.00 -0.14
C LEU A 23 -5.82 2.38 -0.20
N PRO A 24 -4.54 2.47 0.17
CA PRO A 24 -3.77 3.69 -0.05
C PRO A 24 -3.84 4.10 -1.53
N PRO A 25 -4.05 5.39 -1.83
CA PRO A 25 -4.12 5.89 -3.20
C PRO A 25 -2.71 5.99 -3.80
N ILE A 26 -2.01 4.86 -3.88
CA ILE A 26 -0.62 4.74 -4.34
C ILE A 26 -0.61 3.78 -5.53
N ILE A 27 -0.08 4.24 -6.65
CA ILE A 27 0.22 3.45 -7.83
C ILE A 27 1.73 3.42 -7.96
N LEU A 28 2.35 2.25 -7.80
CA LEU A 28 3.77 2.11 -8.09
C LEU A 28 3.97 1.90 -9.58
N VAL A 29 4.93 2.62 -10.16
CA VAL A 29 5.27 2.50 -11.58
C VAL A 29 6.70 2.00 -11.70
N PHE A 30 6.86 0.84 -12.35
CA PHE A 30 8.10 0.13 -12.61
C PHE A 30 8.40 0.05 -14.11
N GLY A 31 9.65 -0.22 -14.47
CA GLY A 31 10.09 -0.24 -15.88
C GLY A 31 11.50 0.33 -16.09
N GLY A 32 11.70 0.99 -17.23
CA GLY A 32 13.00 1.54 -17.62
C GLY A 32 13.47 2.72 -16.75
N GLN A 33 14.70 3.16 -17.02
CA GLN A 33 15.36 4.22 -16.24
C GLN A 33 14.62 5.56 -16.27
N LEU A 34 14.70 6.30 -15.18
CA LEU A 34 14.24 7.69 -15.05
C LEU A 34 15.39 8.69 -15.26
N GLY A 35 15.06 9.98 -15.40
CA GLY A 35 16.02 11.09 -15.31
C GLY A 35 16.13 12.00 -16.55
N GLY A 36 15.51 11.66 -17.68
CA GLY A 36 15.46 12.52 -18.88
C GLY A 36 14.19 12.28 -19.69
N SER A 37 13.68 13.31 -20.39
CA SER A 37 12.32 13.31 -20.96
C SER A 37 11.95 12.11 -21.82
N ASN A 38 12.93 11.50 -22.52
CA ASN A 38 12.75 10.36 -23.43
C ASN A 38 13.61 9.14 -23.06
N LYS A 39 13.90 8.92 -21.77
CA LYS A 39 14.79 7.83 -21.33
C LYS A 39 14.16 6.43 -21.44
N SER A 40 12.86 6.33 -21.20
CA SER A 40 12.09 5.08 -21.17
C SER A 40 10.62 5.36 -21.50
N ALA A 41 9.86 4.35 -21.90
CA ALA A 41 8.41 4.49 -22.05
C ALA A 41 7.75 4.82 -20.71
N ARG A 42 8.23 4.22 -19.61
CA ARG A 42 7.84 4.57 -18.25
C ARG A 42 7.98 6.07 -17.98
N GLN A 43 9.13 6.66 -18.27
CA GLN A 43 9.38 8.07 -18.03
C GLN A 43 8.47 8.98 -18.86
N ILE A 44 8.20 8.61 -20.12
CA ILE A 44 7.31 9.37 -21.00
C ILE A 44 5.87 9.26 -20.51
N PHE A 45 5.44 8.07 -20.08
CA PHE A 45 4.13 7.89 -19.47
C PHE A 45 3.95 8.77 -18.23
N ILE A 46 4.94 8.79 -17.32
CA ILE A 46 4.92 9.66 -16.12
C ILE A 46 4.80 11.14 -16.51
N ASN A 47 5.57 11.59 -17.50
CA ASN A 47 5.48 12.97 -17.99
C ASN A 47 4.09 13.26 -18.56
N TRP A 48 3.58 12.38 -19.42
CA TRP A 48 2.29 12.55 -20.08
C TRP A 48 1.14 12.55 -19.07
N ILE A 49 1.13 11.63 -18.11
CA ILE A 49 0.02 11.47 -17.18
C ILE A 49 -0.05 12.61 -16.17
N SER A 50 1.09 13.22 -15.82
CA SER A 50 1.12 14.44 -14.99
C SER A 50 0.38 15.62 -15.62
N ILE A 51 0.37 15.70 -16.96
CA ILE A 51 -0.30 16.77 -17.71
C ILE A 51 -1.77 16.42 -17.96
N ASN A 52 -2.04 15.16 -18.33
CA ASN A 52 -3.34 14.77 -18.88
C ASN A 52 -4.30 14.15 -17.86
N LYS A 53 -3.80 13.60 -16.75
CA LYS A 53 -4.60 12.95 -15.69
C LYS A 53 -4.03 13.28 -14.30
N PRO A 54 -4.08 14.55 -13.86
CA PRO A 54 -3.48 14.98 -12.59
C PRO A 54 -3.95 14.14 -11.39
N THR A 55 -5.24 13.77 -11.34
CA THR A 55 -5.79 12.93 -10.26
C THR A 55 -5.16 11.54 -10.17
N ILE A 56 -4.75 10.95 -11.30
CA ILE A 56 -4.01 9.67 -11.30
C ILE A 56 -2.53 9.94 -10.99
N SER A 57 -1.97 11.01 -11.56
CA SER A 57 -0.58 11.40 -11.34
C SER A 57 -0.26 11.65 -9.87
N ASP A 58 -1.17 12.25 -9.11
CA ASP A 58 -0.99 12.52 -7.67
C ASP A 58 -0.79 11.24 -6.85
N GLN A 59 -1.23 10.10 -7.40
CA GLN A 59 -1.16 8.78 -6.80
C GLN A 59 0.07 8.00 -7.25
N ILE A 60 0.75 8.45 -8.31
CA ILE A 60 1.92 7.75 -8.85
C ILE A 60 3.11 7.94 -7.92
N ARG A 61 3.76 6.83 -7.61
CA ARG A 61 5.05 6.78 -6.92
C ARG A 61 6.02 5.92 -7.72
N THR A 62 7.30 6.24 -7.60
CA THR A 62 8.38 5.46 -8.21
C THR A 62 9.41 5.07 -7.16
N PRO A 63 10.02 3.87 -7.24
CA PRO A 63 11.17 3.47 -6.44
C PRO A 63 12.18 4.60 -6.16
N GLU A 64 12.55 5.34 -7.20
CA GLU A 64 13.60 6.36 -7.19
C GLU A 64 13.24 7.62 -6.38
N GLN A 65 11.99 7.78 -5.94
CA GLN A 65 11.58 8.87 -5.06
C GLN A 65 12.05 8.66 -3.60
N PHE A 66 12.41 7.43 -3.24
CA PHE A 66 12.82 7.10 -1.88
C PHE A 66 14.35 6.94 -1.84
N GLU A 67 15.04 7.84 -1.14
CA GLU A 67 16.50 7.89 -1.08
C GLU A 67 17.15 6.56 -0.62
N ASP A 68 16.43 5.80 0.21
CA ASP A 68 16.89 4.54 0.79
C ASP A 68 16.33 3.29 0.08
N TRP A 69 15.63 3.45 -1.05
CA TRP A 69 15.08 2.32 -1.81
C TRP A 69 16.15 1.30 -2.18
N ASN A 70 17.31 1.79 -2.65
CA ASN A 70 18.44 0.96 -3.07
C ASN A 70 19.18 0.30 -1.89
N ASN A 71 18.95 0.76 -0.67
CA ASN A 71 19.52 0.14 0.53
C ASN A 71 18.61 -0.95 1.09
N PHE A 72 17.35 -1.06 0.59
CA PHE A 72 16.32 -2.03 1.01
C PHE A 72 16.35 -2.29 2.52
N ALA A 73 16.48 -1.21 3.30
CA ALA A 73 16.92 -1.27 4.69
C ALA A 73 15.98 -2.14 5.53
N GLY A 74 16.53 -3.20 6.14
CA GLY A 74 15.78 -4.21 6.89
C GLY A 74 15.33 -5.42 6.07
N TYR A 75 15.74 -5.53 4.80
CA TYR A 75 15.52 -6.69 3.94
C TYR A 75 16.85 -7.32 3.54
N SER A 76 16.82 -8.62 3.25
CA SER A 76 17.99 -9.36 2.75
C SER A 76 18.15 -9.27 1.23
N ASN A 77 17.09 -8.90 0.51
CA ASN A 77 17.08 -8.81 -0.95
C ASN A 77 16.04 -7.79 -1.42
N LEU A 78 16.22 -7.27 -2.64
CA LEU A 78 15.35 -6.27 -3.25
C LEU A 78 13.96 -6.82 -3.59
N VAL A 79 13.87 -8.11 -3.93
CA VAL A 79 12.60 -8.75 -4.35
C VAL A 79 11.57 -8.70 -3.22
N ASP A 80 11.94 -9.14 -2.02
CA ASP A 80 11.05 -9.13 -0.85
C ASP A 80 10.64 -7.70 -0.49
N PHE A 81 11.56 -6.74 -0.64
CA PHE A 81 11.31 -5.34 -0.38
C PHE A 81 10.26 -4.75 -1.34
N GLU A 82 10.38 -5.02 -2.63
CA GLU A 82 9.44 -4.55 -3.65
C GLU A 82 8.11 -5.28 -3.59
N ILE A 83 8.09 -6.56 -3.18
CA ILE A 83 6.86 -7.29 -2.88
C ILE A 83 6.11 -6.61 -1.73
N ASP A 84 6.77 -6.32 -0.60
CA ASP A 84 6.14 -5.64 0.54
C ASP A 84 5.70 -4.21 0.17
N ALA A 85 6.45 -3.52 -0.69
CA ALA A 85 6.02 -2.23 -1.25
C ALA A 85 4.75 -2.37 -2.10
N GLY A 86 4.67 -3.38 -2.97
CA GLY A 86 3.51 -3.69 -3.78
C GLY A 86 2.26 -4.04 -2.97
N HIS A 87 2.43 -4.59 -1.75
CA HIS A 87 1.33 -4.84 -0.83
C HIS A 87 0.68 -3.54 -0.31
N LEU A 88 1.37 -2.41 -0.33
CA LEU A 88 0.86 -1.09 0.09
C LEU A 88 0.11 -0.33 -0.99
N THR A 89 0.17 -0.78 -2.25
CA THR A 89 -0.40 -0.02 -3.38
C THR A 89 -1.84 -0.40 -3.66
N LYS A 90 -2.54 0.45 -4.40
CA LYS A 90 -3.81 0.05 -5.05
C LYS A 90 -3.57 -0.64 -6.39
N ALA A 91 -2.49 -0.27 -7.10
CA ALA A 91 -2.14 -0.82 -8.40
C ALA A 91 -0.62 -0.75 -8.64
N ILE A 92 -0.15 -1.59 -9.55
CA ILE A 92 1.24 -1.61 -10.00
C ILE A 92 1.23 -1.52 -11.53
N ILE A 93 1.87 -0.49 -12.07
CA ILE A 93 2.09 -0.35 -13.51
C ILE A 93 3.51 -0.84 -13.81
N LEU A 94 3.64 -1.78 -14.72
CA LEU A 94 4.93 -2.34 -15.11
C LEU A 94 5.13 -2.20 -16.61
N PHE A 95 6.09 -1.36 -17.01
CA PHE A 95 6.54 -1.29 -18.40
C PHE A 95 7.58 -2.39 -18.63
N SER A 96 7.19 -3.42 -19.38
CA SER A 96 8.04 -4.57 -19.73
C SER A 96 9.07 -4.18 -20.81
N GLU A 97 10.02 -3.30 -20.45
CA GLU A 97 10.94 -2.63 -21.38
C GLU A 97 12.45 -2.80 -21.03
N SER A 98 12.78 -3.49 -19.94
CA SER A 98 14.15 -3.67 -19.46
C SER A 98 14.33 -5.03 -18.76
N GLU A 99 15.59 -5.43 -18.57
CA GLU A 99 15.94 -6.67 -17.86
C GLU A 99 15.40 -6.71 -16.43
N GLY A 100 15.42 -5.58 -15.72
CA GLY A 100 14.82 -5.45 -14.39
C GLY A 100 13.30 -5.67 -14.44
N ALA A 101 12.63 -5.02 -15.40
CA ALA A 101 11.19 -5.15 -15.56
C ALA A 101 10.73 -6.58 -15.90
N TYR A 102 11.54 -7.33 -16.64
CA TYR A 102 11.24 -8.75 -16.91
C TYR A 102 11.36 -9.60 -15.63
N ALA A 103 12.34 -9.32 -14.77
CA ALA A 103 12.49 -10.00 -13.48
C ALA A 103 11.35 -9.65 -12.52
N GLU A 104 11.00 -8.36 -12.43
CA GLU A 104 9.85 -7.85 -11.67
C GLU A 104 8.55 -8.50 -12.15
N LEU A 105 8.32 -8.59 -13.47
CA LEU A 105 7.15 -9.27 -14.04
C LEU A 105 7.05 -10.73 -13.57
N GLY A 106 8.18 -11.45 -13.60
CA GLY A 106 8.26 -12.82 -13.12
C GLY A 106 7.95 -12.94 -11.63
N SER A 107 8.48 -12.04 -10.81
CA SER A 107 8.24 -12.02 -9.36
C SER A 107 6.78 -11.66 -9.03
N PHE A 108 6.30 -10.53 -9.53
CA PHE A 108 4.99 -9.95 -9.17
C PHE A 108 3.81 -10.81 -9.64
N CYS A 109 3.93 -11.51 -10.77
CA CYS A 109 2.87 -12.43 -11.21
C CYS A 109 2.77 -13.72 -10.36
N THR A 110 3.74 -13.97 -9.47
CA THR A 110 3.71 -15.13 -8.57
C THR A 110 3.05 -14.84 -7.24
N ASP A 111 3.08 -13.59 -6.79
CA ASP A 111 2.35 -13.15 -5.61
C ASP A 111 0.88 -12.87 -5.96
N PRO A 112 -0.10 -13.50 -5.27
CA PRO A 112 -1.52 -13.34 -5.61
C PRO A 112 -2.05 -11.91 -5.50
N ILE A 113 -1.54 -11.12 -4.54
CA ILE A 113 -2.00 -9.75 -4.30
C ILE A 113 -1.41 -8.80 -5.34
N LEU A 114 -0.11 -8.95 -5.64
CA LEU A 114 0.53 -8.13 -6.66
C LEU A 114 0.01 -8.49 -8.06
N SER A 115 -0.20 -9.78 -8.36
CA SER A 115 -0.79 -10.25 -9.61
C SER A 115 -2.16 -9.63 -9.86
N GLU A 116 -3.02 -9.53 -8.83
CA GLU A 116 -4.33 -8.88 -8.93
C GLU A 116 -4.21 -7.39 -9.29
N ARG A 117 -3.14 -6.74 -8.83
CA ARG A 117 -2.91 -5.29 -8.95
C ARG A 117 -2.11 -4.88 -10.18
N LEU A 118 -1.52 -5.85 -10.87
CA LEU A 118 -0.59 -5.61 -11.95
C LEU A 118 -1.32 -5.11 -13.20
N PHE A 119 -0.75 -4.08 -13.83
CA PHE A 119 -1.08 -3.57 -15.15
C PHE A 119 0.21 -3.54 -15.97
N VAL A 120 0.36 -4.48 -16.90
CA VAL A 120 1.58 -4.68 -17.67
C VAL A 120 1.44 -4.01 -19.03
N ALA A 121 2.33 -3.07 -19.34
CA ALA A 121 2.51 -2.57 -20.70
C ALA A 121 3.60 -3.40 -21.39
N ILE A 122 3.27 -4.04 -22.51
CA ILE A 122 4.17 -4.96 -23.23
C ILE A 122 4.12 -4.69 -24.74
N GLU A 123 5.27 -4.77 -25.43
CA GLU A 123 5.29 -4.69 -26.88
C GLU A 123 4.66 -5.92 -27.54
N LYS A 124 3.89 -5.70 -28.61
CA LYS A 124 3.20 -6.72 -29.41
C LYS A 124 4.12 -7.85 -29.84
N LYS A 125 5.35 -7.52 -30.26
CA LYS A 125 6.36 -8.53 -30.64
C LYS A 125 6.71 -9.51 -29.52
N TYR A 126 6.65 -9.09 -28.25
CA TYR A 126 6.93 -9.98 -27.11
C TYR A 126 5.66 -10.70 -26.63
N TYR A 127 4.50 -10.07 -26.77
CA TYR A 127 3.20 -10.68 -26.48
C TYR A 127 2.90 -11.85 -27.43
N GLU A 128 3.16 -11.69 -28.73
CA GLU A 128 2.88 -12.69 -29.76
C GLU A 128 4.00 -13.72 -29.94
N ALA A 129 5.18 -13.49 -29.33
CA ALA A 129 6.31 -14.39 -29.47
C ALA A 129 6.09 -15.73 -28.73
N PRO A 130 6.55 -16.87 -29.29
CA PRO A 130 6.60 -18.13 -28.58
C PRO A 130 7.74 -18.12 -27.53
N SER A 131 7.59 -17.29 -26.50
CA SER A 131 8.60 -17.00 -25.49
C SER A 131 8.12 -17.37 -24.09
N PHE A 132 9.07 -17.42 -23.14
CA PHE A 132 8.71 -17.60 -21.74
C PHE A 132 7.91 -16.42 -21.20
N ILE A 133 8.15 -15.18 -21.66
CA ILE A 133 7.38 -13.99 -21.23
C ILE A 133 5.90 -14.15 -21.60
N ALA A 134 5.61 -14.49 -22.86
CA ALA A 134 4.24 -14.66 -23.35
C ALA A 134 3.54 -15.86 -22.70
N ASN A 135 4.16 -17.05 -22.74
CA ASN A 135 3.54 -18.29 -22.26
C ASN A 135 3.59 -18.48 -20.74
N GLY A 136 4.40 -17.69 -20.04
CA GLY A 136 4.59 -17.72 -18.60
C GLY A 136 3.81 -16.62 -17.89
N PRO A 137 4.47 -15.52 -17.46
CA PRO A 137 3.85 -14.50 -16.62
C PRO A 137 2.64 -13.83 -17.28
N ILE A 138 2.72 -13.47 -18.57
CA ILE A 138 1.60 -12.83 -19.28
C ILE A 138 0.39 -13.75 -19.30
N LYS A 139 0.56 -15.00 -19.76
CA LYS A 139 -0.53 -15.99 -19.79
C LYS A 139 -1.11 -16.24 -18.40
N LYS A 140 -0.26 -16.30 -17.36
CA LYS A 140 -0.69 -16.51 -15.97
C LYS A 140 -1.58 -15.37 -15.48
N ILE A 141 -1.20 -14.12 -15.75
CA ILE A 141 -1.98 -12.94 -15.37
C ILE A 141 -3.33 -12.95 -16.07
N GLU A 142 -3.35 -13.13 -17.40
CA GLU A 142 -4.59 -13.13 -18.20
C GLU A 142 -5.57 -14.23 -17.81
N LEU A 143 -5.10 -15.37 -17.29
CA LEU A 143 -5.96 -16.46 -16.81
C LEU A 143 -6.75 -16.09 -15.54
N HIS A 144 -6.31 -15.10 -14.77
CA HIS A 144 -6.88 -14.78 -13.47
C HIS A 144 -7.39 -13.34 -13.37
N HIS A 145 -6.89 -12.43 -14.19
CA HIS A 145 -7.13 -10.99 -14.04
C HIS A 145 -7.34 -10.30 -15.38
N ASP A 146 -8.59 -9.99 -15.71
CA ASP A 146 -8.95 -9.19 -16.87
C ASP A 146 -8.35 -7.77 -16.79
N HIS A 147 -8.21 -7.13 -17.95
CA HIS A 147 -7.68 -5.75 -18.09
C HIS A 147 -6.26 -5.53 -17.51
N SER A 148 -5.48 -6.60 -17.25
CA SER A 148 -4.17 -6.50 -16.59
C SER A 148 -2.99 -6.41 -17.56
N VAL A 149 -3.22 -6.59 -18.85
CA VAL A 149 -2.19 -6.55 -19.89
C VAL A 149 -2.63 -5.59 -20.98
N CYS A 150 -1.78 -4.60 -21.27
CA CYS A 150 -1.94 -3.63 -22.33
C CYS A 150 -0.85 -3.87 -23.39
N VAL A 151 -1.27 -4.32 -24.56
CA VAL A 151 -0.37 -4.62 -25.68
C VAL A 151 -0.20 -3.35 -26.51
N LEU A 152 1.06 -2.93 -26.68
CA LEU A 152 1.45 -1.75 -27.44
C LEU A 152 2.24 -2.15 -28.68
N ASP A 153 2.14 -1.41 -29.77
CA ASP A 153 2.98 -1.60 -30.96
C ASP A 153 4.46 -1.42 -30.63
N THR A 154 4.79 -0.47 -29.74
CA THR A 154 6.15 -0.25 -29.27
C THR A 154 6.24 0.44 -27.92
N LEU A 155 7.29 0.08 -27.17
CA LEU A 155 7.77 0.74 -25.96
C LEU A 155 9.04 1.58 -26.23
N ASP A 156 9.39 1.78 -27.51
CA ASP A 156 10.46 2.70 -27.89
C ASP A 156 10.09 4.12 -27.38
N PRO A 157 10.92 4.74 -26.53
CA PRO A 157 10.63 6.05 -25.97
C PRO A 157 10.41 7.12 -27.06
N THR A 158 10.99 6.97 -28.24
CA THR A 158 10.79 7.94 -29.32
C THR A 158 9.43 7.82 -30.03
N LYS A 159 8.68 6.73 -29.79
CA LYS A 159 7.48 6.36 -30.54
C LYS A 159 6.27 5.96 -29.69
N VAL A 160 6.41 5.85 -28.36
CA VAL A 160 5.32 5.40 -27.49
C VAL A 160 4.19 6.42 -27.33
N CYS A 161 4.50 7.72 -27.49
CA CYS A 161 3.57 8.84 -27.19
C CYS A 161 2.16 8.71 -27.81
N PRO A 162 1.99 8.34 -29.10
CA PRO A 162 0.66 8.21 -29.72
C PRO A 162 -0.24 7.15 -29.06
N GLN A 163 0.32 6.20 -28.32
CA GLN A 163 -0.41 5.09 -27.70
C GLN A 163 -0.76 5.35 -26.21
N LEU A 164 -0.27 6.45 -25.64
CA LEU A 164 -0.49 6.78 -24.22
C LEU A 164 -1.96 7.06 -23.86
N PRO A 165 -2.80 7.67 -24.74
CA PRO A 165 -4.23 7.80 -24.46
C PRO A 165 -4.93 6.44 -24.28
N ASP A 166 -4.60 5.47 -25.13
CA ASP A 166 -5.18 4.13 -25.08
C ASP A 166 -4.66 3.34 -23.87
N LEU A 167 -3.35 3.41 -23.59
CA LEU A 167 -2.76 2.83 -22.38
C LEU A 167 -3.42 3.38 -21.11
N THR A 168 -3.68 4.68 -21.08
CA THR A 168 -4.31 5.33 -19.93
C THR A 168 -5.77 4.91 -19.78
N SER A 169 -6.49 4.76 -20.89
CA SER A 169 -7.89 4.27 -20.87
C SER A 169 -7.95 2.84 -20.35
N ALA A 170 -7.04 1.97 -20.80
CA ALA A 170 -6.91 0.60 -20.30
C ALA A 170 -6.54 0.54 -18.80
N LEU A 171 -5.66 1.45 -18.34
CA LEU A 171 -5.34 1.59 -16.92
C LEU A 171 -6.58 2.00 -16.10
N GLU A 172 -7.38 2.94 -16.60
CA GLU A 172 -8.62 3.37 -15.93
C GLU A 172 -9.63 2.21 -15.81
N GLU A 173 -9.77 1.40 -16.87
CA GLU A 173 -10.57 0.17 -16.83
C GLU A 173 -10.03 -0.80 -15.77
N LYS A 174 -8.72 -1.06 -15.75
CA LYS A 174 -8.10 -1.91 -14.74
C LYS A 174 -8.39 -1.43 -13.33
N LEU A 175 -8.23 -0.13 -13.07
CA LEU A 175 -8.49 0.47 -11.76
C LEU A 175 -9.97 0.33 -11.35
N ALA A 176 -10.90 0.32 -12.30
CA ALA A 176 -12.32 0.12 -12.05
C ALA A 176 -12.68 -1.34 -11.69
N THR A 177 -11.85 -2.31 -12.06
CA THR A 177 -12.07 -3.74 -11.71
C THR A 177 -11.69 -4.08 -10.27
N LEU A 178 -10.92 -3.22 -9.59
CA LEU A 178 -10.42 -3.51 -8.26
C LEU A 178 -11.56 -3.63 -7.23
N PRO A 179 -11.48 -4.60 -6.30
CA PRO A 179 -12.52 -4.83 -5.32
C PRO A 179 -12.67 -3.61 -4.40
N LYS A 180 -13.91 -3.14 -4.24
CA LYS A 180 -14.23 -1.98 -3.38
C LYS A 180 -14.09 -2.30 -1.90
N THR A 181 -14.33 -3.55 -1.49
CA THR A 181 -14.21 -3.99 -0.09
C THR A 181 -13.78 -5.45 -0.05
N LEU A 182 -12.94 -5.79 0.92
CA LEU A 182 -12.37 -7.12 1.09
C LEU A 182 -12.53 -7.57 2.55
N GLY A 183 -12.68 -8.87 2.78
CA GLY A 183 -12.58 -9.42 4.13
C GLY A 183 -11.15 -9.29 4.64
N PHE A 184 -10.98 -8.83 5.89
CA PHE A 184 -9.67 -8.80 6.54
C PHE A 184 -9.18 -10.22 6.83
N GLN A 185 -7.93 -10.50 6.48
CA GLN A 185 -7.25 -11.76 6.74
C GLN A 185 -5.93 -11.51 7.50
N PRO A 186 -5.79 -11.97 8.75
CA PRO A 186 -4.66 -11.60 9.61
C PRO A 186 -3.31 -12.19 9.16
N ASP A 187 -3.31 -13.23 8.33
CA ASP A 187 -2.13 -13.87 7.74
C ASP A 187 -1.70 -13.23 6.41
N ARG A 188 -2.56 -12.42 5.79
CA ARG A 188 -2.27 -11.75 4.52
C ARG A 188 -1.44 -10.47 4.75
N HIS A 189 -0.27 -10.39 4.12
CA HIS A 189 0.68 -9.28 4.33
C HIS A 189 0.08 -7.90 4.10
N ARG A 190 -0.62 -7.67 2.97
CA ARG A 190 -1.35 -6.41 2.73
C ARG A 190 -2.26 -6.04 3.90
N ASP A 191 -3.02 -6.99 4.42
CA ASP A 191 -4.00 -6.72 5.46
C ASP A 191 -3.32 -6.35 6.78
N GLN A 192 -2.17 -6.97 7.08
CA GLN A 192 -1.32 -6.60 8.22
C GLN A 192 -0.81 -5.15 8.08
N PHE A 193 -0.31 -4.76 6.90
CA PHE A 193 0.10 -3.39 6.62
C PHE A 193 -1.03 -2.38 6.86
N LEU A 194 -2.20 -2.64 6.27
CA LEU A 194 -3.35 -1.76 6.37
C LEU A 194 -3.88 -1.68 7.80
N LEU A 195 -3.94 -2.81 8.50
CA LEU A 195 -4.34 -2.86 9.91
C LEU A 195 -3.40 -2.03 10.78
N ILE A 196 -2.08 -2.21 10.65
CA ILE A 196 -1.10 -1.50 11.48
C ILE A 196 -1.25 0.00 11.30
N ALA A 197 -1.31 0.47 10.05
CA ALA A 197 -1.54 1.87 9.78
C ALA A 197 -2.88 2.31 10.39
N ASP A 198 -3.97 1.58 10.17
CA ASP A 198 -5.31 1.95 10.63
C ASP A 198 -5.45 2.00 12.16
N LEU A 199 -4.82 1.07 12.88
CA LEU A 199 -4.74 1.10 14.35
C LEU A 199 -4.01 2.34 14.85
N ILE A 200 -2.93 2.75 14.18
CA ILE A 200 -2.21 4.00 14.53
C ILE A 200 -3.14 5.21 14.39
N ASP A 201 -3.98 5.28 13.35
CA ASP A 201 -5.00 6.34 13.27
C ASP A 201 -6.09 6.20 14.34
N LEU A 202 -6.59 4.99 14.54
CA LEU A 202 -7.70 4.72 15.46
C LEU A 202 -7.34 5.18 16.89
N PHE A 203 -6.12 4.88 17.33
CA PHE A 203 -5.64 5.22 18.67
C PHE A 203 -4.91 6.57 18.72
N GLY A 204 -4.71 7.24 17.59
CA GLY A 204 -4.07 8.55 17.46
C GLY A 204 -2.54 8.49 17.53
N ALA A 205 -1.99 7.93 18.61
CA ALA A 205 -0.55 7.76 18.77
C ALA A 205 -0.25 6.47 19.55
N LEU A 206 0.59 5.59 18.99
CA LEU A 206 0.92 4.28 19.56
C LEU A 206 2.43 4.08 19.72
N THR A 207 2.84 3.46 20.82
CA THR A 207 4.20 2.92 20.92
C THR A 207 4.30 1.58 20.17
N GLN A 208 5.52 1.13 19.84
CA GLN A 208 5.73 -0.17 19.19
C GLN A 208 5.17 -1.34 20.01
N LYS A 209 5.29 -1.29 21.34
CA LYS A 209 4.75 -2.32 22.25
C LYS A 209 3.22 -2.38 22.20
N GLU A 210 2.55 -1.22 22.29
CA GLU A 210 1.08 -1.16 22.23
C GLU A 210 0.55 -1.59 20.87
N LEU A 211 1.24 -1.20 19.79
CA LEU A 211 0.91 -1.64 18.45
C LEU A 211 1.03 -3.17 18.32
N TYR A 212 2.10 -3.76 18.87
CA TYR A 212 2.28 -5.22 18.91
C TYR A 212 1.13 -5.92 19.68
N GLU A 213 0.70 -5.39 20.82
CA GLU A 213 -0.45 -5.91 21.58
C GLU A 213 -1.76 -5.82 20.77
N LEU A 214 -1.98 -4.70 20.07
CA LEU A 214 -3.20 -4.47 19.29
C LEU A 214 -3.32 -5.35 18.05
N ILE A 215 -2.23 -5.61 17.33
CA ILE A 215 -2.28 -6.51 16.16
C ILE A 215 -2.59 -7.95 16.57
N GLN A 216 -2.15 -8.37 17.77
CA GLN A 216 -2.47 -9.70 18.31
C GLN A 216 -3.96 -9.83 18.64
N VAL A 217 -4.62 -8.76 19.11
CA VAL A 217 -6.08 -8.72 19.29
C VAL A 217 -6.80 -9.01 17.97
N MET A 218 -6.24 -8.54 16.85
CA MET A 218 -6.77 -8.76 15.51
C MET A 218 -6.34 -10.10 14.88
N GLY A 219 -5.67 -10.98 15.64
CA GLY A 219 -5.27 -12.31 15.20
C GLY A 219 -3.99 -12.34 14.36
N VAL A 220 -3.29 -11.21 14.18
CA VAL A 220 -2.01 -11.16 13.47
C VAL A 220 -0.92 -11.77 14.36
N LYS A 221 -0.20 -12.75 13.82
CA LYS A 221 0.86 -13.49 14.51
C LYS A 221 2.20 -13.26 13.82
N ILE A 222 2.82 -12.12 14.13
CA ILE A 222 4.16 -11.75 13.64
C ILE A 222 5.06 -11.43 14.84
N ASP A 223 6.37 -11.48 14.64
CA ASP A 223 7.35 -11.06 15.65
C ASP A 223 7.64 -9.54 15.56
N TYR A 224 8.50 -9.05 16.46
CA TYR A 224 8.91 -7.65 16.50
C TYR A 224 9.76 -7.22 15.31
N GLU A 225 10.50 -8.15 14.69
CA GLU A 225 11.33 -7.86 13.53
C GLU A 225 10.45 -7.59 12.31
N HIS A 226 9.46 -8.45 12.06
CA HIS A 226 8.47 -8.27 11.02
C HIS A 226 7.61 -7.03 11.28
N LEU A 227 7.17 -6.78 12.52
CA LEU A 227 6.47 -5.53 12.84
C LEU A 227 7.33 -4.29 12.53
N SER A 228 8.62 -4.34 12.88
CA SER A 228 9.55 -3.24 12.56
C SER A 228 9.65 -3.03 11.05
N ARG A 229 9.78 -4.12 10.28
CA ARG A 229 9.83 -4.08 8.81
C ARG A 229 8.58 -3.46 8.19
N ILE A 230 7.39 -3.83 8.69
CA ILE A 230 6.12 -3.23 8.27
C ILE A 230 6.10 -1.74 8.59
N THR A 231 6.44 -1.34 9.82
CA THR A 231 6.42 0.08 10.21
C THR A 231 7.44 0.91 9.42
N SER A 232 8.60 0.37 9.10
CA SER A 232 9.60 1.03 8.26
C SER A 232 9.08 1.28 6.84
N GLN A 233 8.40 0.30 6.24
CA GLN A 233 7.75 0.51 4.93
C GLN A 233 6.62 1.52 5.01
N LEU A 234 5.77 1.47 6.04
CA LEU A 234 4.70 2.47 6.23
C LEU A 234 5.25 3.89 6.41
N LEU A 235 6.40 4.05 7.09
CA LEU A 235 7.10 5.33 7.21
C LEU A 235 7.62 5.82 5.85
N ARG A 236 8.25 4.92 5.08
CA ARG A 236 8.78 5.22 3.74
C ARG A 236 7.69 5.71 2.79
N PHE A 237 6.55 5.04 2.77
CA PHE A 237 5.37 5.44 2.00
C PHE A 237 4.56 6.57 2.64
N GLU A 238 5.07 7.16 3.71
CA GLU A 238 4.45 8.27 4.42
C GLU A 238 3.04 8.00 4.94
N LEU A 239 2.67 6.72 5.11
CA LEU A 239 1.37 6.29 5.62
C LEU A 239 1.27 6.41 7.14
N ILE A 240 2.42 6.52 7.81
CA ILE A 240 2.57 6.86 9.23
C ILE A 240 3.72 7.86 9.41
N ARG A 241 3.83 8.43 10.61
CA ARG A 241 4.92 9.31 11.05
C ARG A 241 5.52 8.76 12.33
N PHE A 242 6.82 8.97 12.51
CA PHE A 242 7.53 8.62 13.73
C PHE A 242 7.87 9.89 14.49
N VAL A 243 7.38 10.00 15.73
CA VAL A 243 7.57 11.18 16.59
C VAL A 243 8.39 10.78 17.81
N PRO A 244 9.64 11.27 17.93
CA PRO A 244 10.46 11.02 19.10
C PRO A 244 10.00 11.87 20.28
N GLY A 245 9.57 11.23 21.37
CA GLY A 245 9.38 11.88 22.65
C GLY A 245 10.64 11.80 23.52
N THR A 246 10.63 12.49 24.65
CA THR A 246 11.76 12.52 25.61
C THR A 246 12.07 11.14 26.19
N THR A 247 11.04 10.33 26.48
CA THR A 247 11.19 8.99 27.09
C THR A 247 10.50 7.88 26.31
N LYS A 248 9.57 8.22 25.41
CA LYS A 248 8.80 7.28 24.59
C LYS A 248 8.84 7.73 23.14
N ARG A 249 8.67 6.77 22.23
CA ARG A 249 8.59 6.99 20.79
C ARG A 249 7.22 6.55 20.32
N PHE A 250 6.61 7.36 19.46
CA PHE A 250 5.25 7.12 18.99
C PHE A 250 5.19 7.06 17.47
N PHE A 251 4.35 6.18 16.97
CA PHE A 251 3.83 6.25 15.62
C PHE A 251 2.52 7.04 15.63
N VAL A 252 2.36 7.93 14.66
CA VAL A 252 1.20 8.82 14.51
C VAL A 252 0.75 8.77 13.05
N ALA A 253 -0.55 8.79 12.79
CA ALA A 253 -1.06 8.86 11.43
C ALA A 253 -0.84 10.27 10.85
N PRO A 254 -0.55 10.42 9.54
CA PRO A 254 -0.51 11.74 8.90
C PRO A 254 -1.89 12.44 8.96
N PRO A 255 -1.95 13.77 8.79
CA PRO A 255 -3.21 14.51 8.71
C PRO A 255 -4.07 14.02 7.54
N ASP A 256 -5.39 14.21 7.66
CA ASP A 256 -6.39 13.93 6.60
C ASP A 256 -6.37 12.51 6.04
N ARG A 257 -5.86 11.55 6.81
CA ARG A 257 -5.81 10.14 6.41
C ARG A 257 -7.20 9.52 6.37
N ILE A 258 -7.46 8.77 5.29
CA ILE A 258 -8.63 7.90 5.15
C ILE A 258 -8.48 6.63 6.00
N ALA A 259 -9.59 6.16 6.60
CA ALA A 259 -9.61 4.87 7.28
C ALA A 259 -9.56 3.73 6.24
N TYR A 260 -8.70 2.74 6.49
CA TYR A 260 -8.58 1.55 5.65
C TYR A 260 -9.49 0.42 6.13
N LEU A 261 -9.69 0.33 7.45
CA LEU A 261 -10.46 -0.74 8.08
C LEU A 261 -11.79 -0.24 8.62
N ASN A 262 -12.79 -1.07 8.40
CA ASN A 262 -14.07 -1.03 9.08
C ASN A 262 -14.12 -2.20 10.06
N TYR A 263 -14.06 -1.87 11.36
CA TYR A 263 -14.12 -2.85 12.43
C TYR A 263 -15.57 -3.20 12.70
N SER A 264 -15.83 -4.49 12.88
CA SER A 264 -17.15 -5.00 13.23
C SER A 264 -17.18 -5.47 14.67
N GLY A 265 -18.35 -5.36 15.31
CA GLY A 265 -18.57 -5.93 16.63
C GLY A 265 -18.63 -7.47 16.60
N HIS A 266 -18.56 -8.08 17.78
CA HIS A 266 -18.91 -9.49 17.92
C HIS A 266 -20.36 -9.75 17.48
N PRO A 267 -20.68 -10.95 16.95
CA PRO A 267 -22.06 -11.32 16.68
C PRO A 267 -22.95 -11.08 17.90
N GLY A 268 -24.03 -10.31 17.73
CA GLY A 268 -24.95 -9.95 18.82
C GLY A 268 -24.51 -8.79 19.71
N ALA A 269 -23.30 -8.25 19.54
CA ALA A 269 -22.87 -7.00 20.17
C ALA A 269 -23.28 -5.78 19.33
N PRO A 270 -23.34 -4.57 19.94
CA PRO A 270 -23.51 -3.34 19.18
C PRO A 270 -22.43 -3.19 18.09
N VAL A 271 -22.81 -2.60 16.96
CA VAL A 271 -21.87 -2.25 15.88
C VAL A 271 -20.74 -1.40 16.45
N PHE A 272 -19.50 -1.73 16.09
CA PHE A 272 -18.36 -0.91 16.46
C PHE A 272 -18.41 0.42 15.70
N ASP A 273 -18.58 1.51 16.43
CA ASP A 273 -18.56 2.85 15.86
C ASP A 273 -17.19 3.49 16.12
N ARG A 274 -16.43 3.68 15.03
CA ARG A 274 -15.08 4.26 15.05
C ARG A 274 -15.07 5.64 15.72
N GLY A 275 -15.99 6.52 15.34
CA GLY A 275 -16.04 7.90 15.83
C GLY A 275 -16.35 7.96 17.33
N ARG A 276 -17.35 7.19 17.75
CA ARG A 276 -17.74 7.05 19.15
C ARG A 276 -16.64 6.41 19.99
N PHE A 277 -15.93 5.39 19.46
CA PHE A 277 -14.79 4.79 20.13
C PHE A 277 -13.64 5.80 20.30
N LYS A 278 -13.30 6.54 19.24
CA LYS A 278 -12.28 7.61 19.30
C LYS A 278 -12.66 8.63 20.38
N LEU A 279 -13.87 9.20 20.31
CA LEU A 279 -14.34 10.24 21.24
C LEU A 279 -14.42 9.78 22.71
N LEU A 280 -15.04 8.63 22.97
CA LEU A 280 -15.37 8.22 24.34
C LEU A 280 -14.24 7.44 25.03
N LYS A 281 -13.35 6.79 24.27
CA LYS A 281 -12.33 5.87 24.81
C LYS A 281 -10.91 6.33 24.49
N VAL A 282 -10.62 6.66 23.23
CA VAL A 282 -9.26 7.03 22.82
C VAL A 282 -8.90 8.44 23.24
N THR A 283 -9.77 9.44 23.05
CA THR A 283 -9.47 10.84 23.43
C THR A 283 -9.14 11.00 24.92
N PRO A 284 -9.90 10.43 25.87
CA PRO A 284 -9.53 10.49 27.28
C PRO A 284 -8.19 9.78 27.58
N TRP A 285 -7.93 8.65 26.91
CA TRP A 285 -6.69 7.91 27.05
C TRP A 285 -5.47 8.69 26.50
N LEU A 286 -5.62 9.33 25.35
CA LEU A 286 -4.63 10.19 24.73
C LEU A 286 -4.29 11.38 25.64
N ASN A 287 -5.32 12.06 26.17
CA ASN A 287 -5.17 13.22 27.04
C ASN A 287 -4.56 12.91 28.42
N ALA A 288 -4.64 11.65 28.87
CA ALA A 288 -4.07 11.22 30.14
C ALA A 288 -2.54 11.07 30.11
N ASP A 289 -1.93 10.84 28.93
CA ASP A 289 -0.47 10.77 28.75
C ASP A 289 0.04 12.01 28.00
N LYS A 290 0.62 12.96 28.76
CA LYS A 290 1.16 14.22 28.21
C LYS A 290 2.17 14.00 27.07
N SER A 291 3.00 12.97 27.15
CA SER A 291 4.02 12.69 26.12
C SER A 291 3.37 12.21 24.83
N ARG A 292 2.33 11.39 24.94
CA ARG A 292 1.55 10.90 23.80
C ARG A 292 0.72 12.02 23.17
N LEU A 293 0.04 12.82 23.99
CA LEU A 293 -0.73 13.97 23.50
C LEU A 293 0.17 14.93 22.71
N LYS A 294 1.34 15.26 23.25
CA LYS A 294 2.32 16.11 22.56
C LYS A 294 2.73 15.51 21.21
N ALA A 295 3.04 14.21 21.17
CA ALA A 295 3.42 13.54 19.92
C ALA A 295 2.29 13.57 18.88
N TYR A 296 1.04 13.39 19.31
CA TYR A 296 -0.11 13.51 18.42
C TYR A 296 -0.30 14.95 17.91
N GLN A 297 -0.21 15.95 18.78
CA GLN A 297 -0.37 17.36 18.44
C GLN A 297 0.75 17.92 17.56
N GLU A 298 1.93 17.32 17.57
CA GLU A 298 3.02 17.67 16.64
C GLU A 298 2.62 17.44 15.18
N ILE A 299 1.81 16.40 14.93
CA ILE A 299 1.28 16.09 13.59
C ILE A 299 -0.12 16.71 13.38
N HIS A 300 -0.92 16.81 14.45
CA HIS A 300 -2.30 17.29 14.43
C HIS A 300 -2.49 18.54 15.32
N PRO A 301 -1.97 19.72 14.93
CA PRO A 301 -1.94 20.91 15.79
C PRO A 301 -3.31 21.55 16.07
N LYS A 302 -4.37 21.13 15.37
CA LYS A 302 -5.74 21.66 15.48
C LYS A 302 -6.75 20.67 16.07
N ALA A 303 -6.29 19.53 16.58
CA ALA A 303 -7.13 18.46 17.11
C ALA A 303 -7.45 18.59 18.60
#